data_AF-A0ABD3PI54-F1
#
_entry.id   AF-A0ABD3PI54-F1
#
_cell.length_a   1.000
_cell.length_b   1.000
_cell.length_c   1.000
_cell.angle_alpha   90.00
_cell.angle_beta   90.00
_cell.angle_gamma   90.00
#
_symmetry.space_group_name_H-M   'P 1'
#
loop_
_entity.id
_entity.type
_entity.pdbx_description
1 polymer ?
#
loop_
_entity_poly.entity_id
_entity_poly.type
_entity_poly.pdbx_seq_one_letter_code
_entity_poly.pdbx_strand_id
1 'polypeptide(L)'
;MRLHTASTTSSTSSSQASPMLHLTSLAIAAFLLSNQPPRSSLCLGNKTHRPPFDNQLAVLQAKSKPESSIMSTDATASTTTTETTQQLSSAHEKNIAQHAASLVSRVIDATIPTVDDVLDILSALERDTLPSSNNHPGNDDNKEECHMTIALLESTKIGKILTKTIKTCKRHKRGSNESKWDDAIALSERLISTYKRAADAEAAAAARRNQHHTKKEVTSTEGLPPTVATYRERLIRQKKELYKDPPVLPPQLVQIETQRVLTPPRRNKAGELTFTAGTHTDSSSAEALQQALQDFHPNRTPEEILRAGSFGGTYFRPIFSSVTNRRYTSAQVLEDTVPREWIEGLPPRMLSSSTYNVTLNKYKVKCGGSLGMWESSGWISSSDPYGWFQWYCRFYSGRRCSDDVRQIGRWRGVAGERGRFRSQLCNKIVAAGGLERGGGVSPVVRQTLLHWGLEITEEILERHKLRMK
;
A
#
# COMPACT_ATOMS: atom_id res chain seq x y z
N MET A 1 9.18 79.27 -31.61
CA MET A 1 8.78 80.21 -30.54
C MET A 1 8.50 79.41 -29.27
N ARG A 2 8.82 79.97 -28.07
CA ARG A 2 8.31 79.69 -26.68
C ARG A 2 7.91 78.23 -26.33
N LEU A 3 8.58 77.51 -25.40
CA LEU A 3 8.46 77.59 -23.90
C LEU A 3 7.00 77.31 -23.42
N HIS A 4 6.63 76.50 -22.41
CA HIS A 4 7.22 75.70 -21.29
C HIS A 4 6.17 74.59 -20.92
N THR A 5 6.23 73.58 -20.01
CA THR A 5 7.14 72.88 -19.02
C THR A 5 6.53 71.46 -18.82
N ALA A 6 7.17 70.34 -18.44
CA ALA A 6 8.00 69.92 -17.28
C ALA A 6 7.26 69.53 -15.97
N SER A 7 7.74 68.45 -15.30
CA SER A 7 7.26 67.76 -14.07
C SER A 7 6.08 66.76 -14.25
N THR A 8 6.10 65.47 -13.88
CA THR A 8 6.88 64.59 -12.95
C THR A 8 6.30 64.43 -11.53
N THR A 9 5.70 63.26 -11.25
CA THR A 9 5.68 62.59 -9.93
C THR A 9 5.50 61.08 -10.10
N SER A 10 6.13 60.30 -9.21
CA SER A 10 6.05 58.84 -9.10
C SER A 10 5.61 58.43 -7.69
N SER A 11 4.98 57.26 -7.49
CA SER A 11 5.54 56.17 -6.64
C SER A 11 4.57 55.01 -6.29
N THR A 12 5.16 53.84 -6.01
CA THR A 12 4.76 52.82 -5.00
C THR A 12 3.34 52.19 -4.97
N SER A 13 3.25 51.01 -5.61
CA SER A 13 2.95 49.71 -4.98
C SER A 13 1.85 49.53 -3.92
N SER A 14 0.96 48.54 -4.17
CA SER A 14 0.53 47.58 -3.14
C SER A 14 0.19 46.22 -3.74
N SER A 15 0.68 45.13 -3.15
CA SER A 15 0.29 43.76 -3.51
C SER A 15 -1.04 43.40 -2.87
N GLN A 16 -1.98 42.83 -3.65
CA GLN A 16 -3.00 41.92 -3.11
C GLN A 16 -3.12 40.68 -4.00
N ALA A 17 -2.71 39.54 -3.47
CA ALA A 17 -3.10 38.24 -4.00
C ALA A 17 -4.49 37.87 -3.48
N SER A 18 -5.27 37.16 -4.29
CA SER A 18 -6.47 36.44 -3.85
C SER A 18 -6.56 35.07 -4.56
N PRO A 19 -7.05 34.01 -3.90
CA PRO A 19 -6.71 32.65 -4.30
C PRO A 19 -7.78 31.96 -5.15
N MET A 20 -7.41 31.50 -6.36
CA MET A 20 -8.13 30.40 -7.01
C MET A 20 -7.60 29.06 -6.47
N LEU A 21 -8.36 28.44 -5.57
CA LEU A 21 -8.08 27.11 -5.04
C LEU A 21 -9.21 26.11 -5.35
N HIS A 22 -8.81 24.84 -5.57
CA HIS A 22 -9.63 23.64 -5.59
C HIS A 22 -10.81 23.53 -6.58
N LEU A 23 -10.50 23.36 -7.88
CA LEU A 23 -11.42 22.67 -8.83
C LEU A 23 -10.73 21.64 -9.76
N THR A 24 -9.66 20.98 -9.30
CA THR A 24 -8.87 20.01 -10.10
C THR A 24 -8.86 18.57 -9.59
N SER A 25 -9.36 18.28 -8.38
CA SER A 25 -9.21 16.94 -7.75
C SER A 25 -10.36 15.94 -8.03
N LEU A 26 -11.48 16.38 -8.59
CA LEU A 26 -12.70 15.56 -8.73
C LEU A 26 -12.69 14.58 -9.92
N ALA A 27 -11.83 14.77 -10.92
CA ALA A 27 -11.77 13.90 -12.11
C ALA A 27 -11.23 12.48 -11.83
N ILE A 28 -10.54 12.30 -10.70
CA ILE A 28 -9.82 11.07 -10.32
C ILE A 28 -10.67 10.17 -9.39
N ALA A 29 -11.53 10.75 -8.55
CA ALA A 29 -12.41 10.01 -7.64
C ALA A 29 -13.38 9.06 -8.38
N ALA A 30 -13.78 9.41 -9.60
CA ALA A 30 -14.63 8.62 -10.49
C ALA A 30 -13.90 7.41 -11.13
N PHE A 31 -13.26 6.57 -10.30
CA PHE A 31 -12.62 5.30 -10.67
C PHE A 31 -13.18 4.09 -9.90
N LEU A 32 -14.09 4.30 -8.94
CA LEU A 32 -14.45 3.30 -7.91
C LEU A 32 -15.95 2.93 -7.81
N LEU A 33 -16.70 2.93 -8.91
CA LEU A 33 -18.12 2.50 -8.91
C LEU A 33 -18.55 1.53 -10.04
N SER A 34 -17.66 1.12 -10.95
CA SER A 34 -18.07 0.40 -12.18
C SER A 34 -17.62 -1.07 -12.30
N ASN A 35 -16.93 -1.63 -11.30
CA ASN A 35 -16.48 -3.04 -11.31
C ASN A 35 -17.17 -3.85 -10.19
N GLN A 36 -18.46 -4.10 -10.37
CA GLN A 36 -19.19 -5.22 -9.75
C GLN A 36 -19.61 -6.17 -10.88
N PRO A 37 -19.53 -7.50 -10.71
CA PRO A 37 -20.13 -8.43 -11.67
C PRO A 37 -21.66 -8.27 -11.70
N PRO A 38 -22.33 -8.60 -12.81
CA PRO A 38 -23.79 -8.47 -12.90
C PRO A 38 -24.47 -9.36 -11.86
N ARG A 39 -25.30 -8.76 -11.00
CA ARG A 39 -26.23 -9.53 -10.16
C ARG A 39 -27.32 -10.11 -11.04
N SER A 40 -27.52 -11.42 -10.96
CA SER A 40 -28.66 -12.10 -11.59
C SER A 40 -29.97 -11.62 -10.98
N SER A 41 -30.92 -11.25 -11.84
CA SER A 41 -32.29 -10.94 -11.43
C SER A 41 -33.09 -12.24 -11.26
N LEU A 42 -33.24 -12.70 -10.01
CA LEU A 42 -34.21 -13.74 -9.67
C LEU A 42 -35.54 -13.09 -9.27
N CYS A 43 -36.60 -13.43 -9.99
CA CYS A 43 -37.96 -12.99 -9.70
C CYS A 43 -38.53 -13.73 -8.46
N LEU A 44 -39.50 -13.09 -7.80
CA LEU A 44 -40.24 -13.66 -6.67
C LEU A 44 -41.07 -14.89 -7.10
N GLY A 45 -41.08 -15.95 -6.28
CA GLY A 45 -41.79 -17.20 -6.60
C GLY A 45 -42.00 -18.17 -5.43
N ASN A 46 -43.04 -17.90 -4.62
CA ASN A 46 -43.70 -18.82 -3.67
C ASN A 46 -42.96 -19.33 -2.40
N LYS A 47 -43.76 -19.91 -1.49
CA LYS A 47 -43.47 -20.23 -0.09
C LYS A 47 -43.79 -21.72 0.19
N THR A 48 -43.09 -22.36 1.13
CA THR A 48 -43.65 -23.44 1.98
C THR A 48 -42.86 -23.68 3.28
N HIS A 49 -43.60 -23.81 4.40
CA HIS A 49 -43.31 -24.52 5.68
C HIS A 49 -41.89 -24.69 6.28
N ARG A 50 -41.57 -23.81 7.26
CA ARG A 50 -41.40 -24.07 8.73
C ARG A 50 -41.56 -25.52 9.30
N PRO A 51 -41.00 -25.87 10.50
CA PRO A 51 -39.70 -25.50 11.11
C PRO A 51 -38.92 -26.72 11.77
N PRO A 52 -38.53 -26.78 13.08
CA PRO A 52 -37.12 -26.85 13.50
C PRO A 52 -36.77 -28.04 14.45
N PHE A 53 -35.58 -28.05 15.07
CA PHE A 53 -35.40 -28.47 16.48
C PHE A 53 -34.07 -27.94 17.07
N ASP A 54 -34.00 -27.86 18.40
CA ASP A 54 -32.94 -27.22 19.20
C ASP A 54 -31.98 -28.20 19.91
N ASN A 55 -30.95 -27.62 20.55
CA ASN A 55 -30.37 -27.92 21.87
C ASN A 55 -29.01 -28.65 22.03
N GLN A 56 -28.19 -28.01 22.89
CA GLN A 56 -27.23 -28.53 23.89
C GLN A 56 -26.02 -29.36 23.37
N LEU A 57 -24.74 -29.06 23.68
CA LEU A 57 -24.02 -28.46 24.83
C LEU A 57 -23.80 -29.43 26.02
N ALA A 58 -22.54 -29.44 26.53
CA ALA A 58 -22.06 -30.12 27.75
C ALA A 58 -21.78 -31.66 27.60
N VAL A 59 -20.84 -32.32 28.31
CA VAL A 59 -19.83 -31.84 29.29
C VAL A 59 -18.65 -32.82 29.57
N LEU A 60 -17.50 -32.26 29.96
CA LEU A 60 -16.35 -32.79 30.75
C LEU A 60 -15.40 -33.95 30.31
N GLN A 61 -14.24 -33.90 30.98
CA GLN A 61 -13.05 -34.77 31.00
C GLN A 61 -13.17 -35.78 32.21
N ALA A 62 -12.23 -36.64 32.64
CA ALA A 62 -10.78 -36.81 32.42
C ALA A 62 -10.25 -38.19 32.95
N LYS A 63 -8.96 -38.51 32.68
CA LYS A 63 -8.04 -39.47 33.40
C LYS A 63 -8.35 -40.99 33.24
N SER A 64 -7.40 -41.94 33.34
CA SER A 64 -5.94 -41.92 33.63
C SER A 64 -5.13 -43.11 33.02
N LYS A 65 -3.79 -42.98 33.06
CA LYS A 65 -2.66 -43.90 32.71
C LYS A 65 -2.49 -45.10 33.69
N PRO A 66 -1.44 -46.00 33.65
CA PRO A 66 -0.28 -46.19 32.72
C PRO A 66 0.09 -47.66 32.34
N GLU A 67 1.09 -47.85 31.43
CA GLU A 67 2.39 -48.59 31.62
C GLU A 67 3.23 -48.54 30.31
N SER A 68 4.54 -48.19 30.36
CA SER A 68 5.77 -49.02 30.25
C SER A 68 6.10 -49.53 28.81
N SER A 69 7.35 -49.60 28.30
CA SER A 69 8.69 -49.23 28.83
C SER A 69 9.78 -49.10 27.71
N ILE A 70 10.82 -48.27 27.90
CA ILE A 70 12.28 -48.44 27.54
C ILE A 70 12.68 -48.79 26.06
N MET A 71 13.72 -48.25 25.37
CA MET A 71 14.82 -47.28 25.65
C MET A 71 15.47 -46.75 24.32
N SER A 72 16.10 -45.55 24.34
CA SER A 72 17.30 -45.09 23.55
C SER A 72 17.39 -43.54 23.63
N THR A 73 18.14 -42.94 24.54
CA THR A 73 19.56 -42.47 24.46
C THR A 73 19.80 -41.11 23.76
N ASP A 74 20.53 -40.24 24.48
CA ASP A 74 21.28 -39.04 24.08
C ASP A 74 20.55 -37.79 23.50
N ALA A 75 20.12 -36.89 24.40
CA ALA A 75 19.85 -35.48 24.11
C ALA A 75 19.97 -34.52 25.34
N THR A 76 20.70 -34.89 26.39
CA THR A 76 20.71 -34.20 27.69
C THR A 76 21.68 -33.01 27.75
N ALA A 77 21.27 -31.85 27.23
CA ALA A 77 21.94 -30.57 27.51
C ALA A 77 21.01 -29.33 27.40
N SER A 78 20.17 -29.26 26.37
CA SER A 78 19.51 -27.99 25.98
C SER A 78 18.04 -27.84 26.40
N THR A 79 17.36 -28.89 26.84
CA THR A 79 15.91 -28.86 27.12
C THR A 79 15.60 -28.20 28.47
N THR A 80 16.39 -28.49 29.50
CA THR A 80 16.11 -28.16 30.91
C THR A 80 15.90 -26.67 31.15
N THR A 81 16.78 -25.82 30.59
CA THR A 81 16.76 -24.37 30.79
C THR A 81 15.46 -23.72 30.33
N THR A 82 14.86 -24.26 29.27
CA THR A 82 13.64 -23.72 28.67
C THR A 82 12.41 -24.01 29.55
N GLU A 83 12.28 -25.25 30.03
CA GLU A 83 11.16 -25.66 30.89
C GLU A 83 11.20 -24.95 32.25
N THR A 84 12.37 -24.84 32.89
CA THR A 84 12.51 -24.12 34.17
C THR A 84 12.13 -22.65 34.04
N THR A 85 12.56 -21.97 32.96
CA THR A 85 12.23 -20.55 32.71
C THR A 85 10.72 -20.36 32.52
N GLN A 86 10.06 -21.27 31.79
CA GLN A 86 8.63 -21.17 31.52
C GLN A 86 7.77 -21.47 32.76
N GLN A 87 8.22 -22.37 33.64
CA GLN A 87 7.58 -22.61 34.94
C GLN A 87 7.74 -21.44 35.91
N LEU A 88 8.94 -20.83 35.99
CA LEU A 88 9.19 -19.65 36.82
C LEU A 88 8.28 -18.46 36.43
N SER A 89 8.15 -18.17 35.13
CA SER A 89 7.24 -17.14 34.64
C SER A 89 5.78 -17.39 35.03
N SER A 90 5.35 -18.66 35.08
CA SER A 90 3.99 -19.05 35.48
C SER A 90 3.73 -18.98 36.99
N ALA A 91 4.77 -19.00 37.83
CA ALA A 91 4.64 -18.77 39.26
C ALA A 91 4.56 -17.26 39.55
N HIS A 92 5.45 -16.47 38.94
CA HIS A 92 5.52 -15.02 39.08
C HIS A 92 4.21 -14.30 38.74
N GLU A 93 3.58 -14.68 37.61
CA GLU A 93 2.28 -14.14 37.20
C GLU A 93 1.18 -14.38 38.23
N LYS A 94 1.16 -15.56 38.88
CA LYS A 94 0.15 -15.92 39.89
C LYS A 94 0.31 -15.08 41.16
N ASN A 95 1.53 -14.81 41.60
CA ASN A 95 1.79 -13.96 42.77
C ASN A 95 1.26 -12.53 42.54
N ILE A 96 1.61 -11.92 41.39
CA ILE A 96 1.11 -10.59 41.03
C ILE A 96 -0.42 -10.59 40.89
N ALA A 97 -1.02 -11.65 40.33
CA ALA A 97 -2.47 -11.80 40.25
C ALA A 97 -3.14 -11.95 41.64
N GLN A 98 -2.49 -12.62 42.59
CA GLN A 98 -2.96 -12.76 43.98
C GLN A 98 -2.91 -11.43 44.74
N HIS A 99 -1.85 -10.64 44.57
CA HIS A 99 -1.78 -9.27 45.12
C HIS A 99 -2.83 -8.36 44.47
N ALA A 100 -3.01 -8.46 43.14
CA ALA A 100 -4.05 -7.74 42.41
C ALA A 100 -5.46 -8.06 42.95
N ALA A 101 -5.78 -9.34 43.16
CA ALA A 101 -7.05 -9.77 43.76
C ALA A 101 -7.21 -9.29 45.20
N SER A 102 -6.13 -9.30 46.00
CA SER A 102 -6.13 -8.83 47.39
C SER A 102 -6.39 -7.33 47.50
N LEU A 103 -5.79 -6.50 46.62
CA LEU A 103 -6.09 -5.07 46.54
C LEU A 103 -7.56 -4.80 46.15
N VAL A 104 -8.15 -5.65 45.32
CA VAL A 104 -9.58 -5.54 44.98
C VAL A 104 -10.45 -5.83 46.20
N SER A 105 -10.30 -7.02 46.81
CA SER A 105 -11.20 -7.48 47.88
C SER A 105 -10.98 -6.82 49.24
N ARG A 106 -9.73 -6.57 49.66
CA ARG A 106 -9.40 -5.99 50.98
C ARG A 106 -9.32 -4.46 50.98
N VAL A 107 -9.20 -3.81 49.81
CA VAL A 107 -9.01 -2.35 49.73
C VAL A 107 -10.08 -1.66 48.91
N ILE A 108 -10.26 -2.02 47.63
CA ILE A 108 -11.12 -1.26 46.71
C ILE A 108 -12.60 -1.47 47.00
N ASP A 109 -13.01 -2.73 47.17
CA ASP A 109 -14.41 -3.12 47.37
C ASP A 109 -14.77 -3.30 48.87
N ALA A 110 -13.79 -3.14 49.77
CA ALA A 110 -13.97 -3.22 51.22
C ALA A 110 -14.73 -2.00 51.79
N THR A 111 -15.66 -2.26 52.71
CA THR A 111 -16.47 -1.22 53.38
C THR A 111 -15.62 -0.29 54.24
N ILE A 112 -14.68 -0.85 55.01
CA ILE A 112 -13.74 -0.12 55.87
C ILE A 112 -12.36 -0.80 55.73
N PRO A 113 -11.53 -0.40 54.75
CA PRO A 113 -10.16 -0.91 54.63
C PRO A 113 -9.25 -0.27 55.69
N THR A 114 -8.42 -1.06 56.37
CA THR A 114 -7.34 -0.50 57.20
C THR A 114 -6.17 -0.07 56.33
N VAL A 115 -5.36 0.88 56.78
CA VAL A 115 -4.18 1.32 56.01
C VAL A 115 -3.04 0.31 56.07
N ASP A 116 -2.94 -0.46 57.15
CA ASP A 116 -1.93 -1.50 57.33
C ASP A 116 -2.20 -2.67 56.36
N ASP A 117 -3.47 -3.06 56.13
CA ASP A 117 -3.85 -3.97 55.03
C ASP A 117 -3.34 -3.48 53.66
N VAL A 118 -3.44 -2.16 53.39
CA VAL A 118 -2.96 -1.59 52.12
C VAL A 118 -1.45 -1.65 52.03
N LEU A 119 -0.75 -1.21 53.09
CA LEU A 119 0.72 -1.18 53.13
C LEU A 119 1.33 -2.58 53.04
N ASP A 120 0.76 -3.59 53.70
CA ASP A 120 1.21 -4.98 53.62
C ASP A 120 1.12 -5.52 52.19
N ILE A 121 -0.03 -5.36 51.52
CA ILE A 121 -0.25 -5.87 50.16
C ILE A 121 0.63 -5.12 49.16
N LEU A 122 0.78 -3.80 49.30
CA LEU A 122 1.67 -3.01 48.44
C LEU A 122 3.14 -3.34 48.66
N SER A 123 3.58 -3.62 49.89
CA SER A 123 4.96 -3.98 50.23
C SER A 123 5.30 -5.43 49.89
N ALA A 124 4.31 -6.32 49.83
CA ALA A 124 4.46 -7.64 49.21
C ALA A 124 4.60 -7.53 47.68
N LEU A 125 3.71 -6.78 47.04
CA LEU A 125 3.77 -6.51 45.61
C LEU A 125 5.07 -5.80 45.19
N GLU A 126 5.61 -4.90 46.01
CA GLU A 126 6.92 -4.28 45.77
C GLU A 126 8.05 -5.31 45.76
N ARG A 127 8.17 -6.13 46.81
CA ARG A 127 9.23 -7.15 46.94
C ARG A 127 9.17 -8.21 45.83
N ASP A 128 7.98 -8.54 45.35
CA ASP A 128 7.81 -9.49 44.26
C ASP A 128 8.15 -8.89 42.88
N THR A 129 8.16 -7.56 42.71
CA THR A 129 8.31 -6.91 41.39
C THR A 129 9.58 -6.08 41.20
N LEU A 130 10.25 -5.71 42.30
CA LEU A 130 11.53 -5.00 42.31
C LEU A 130 12.62 -5.87 43.00
N PRO A 131 13.85 -5.91 42.48
CA PRO A 131 14.94 -6.63 43.13
C PRO A 131 15.28 -6.00 44.49
N SER A 132 15.63 -6.84 45.48
CA SER A 132 16.03 -6.37 46.81
C SER A 132 17.41 -5.69 46.76
N SER A 133 17.47 -4.42 47.16
CA SER A 133 18.70 -3.64 47.22
C SER A 133 19.60 -4.10 48.38
N ASN A 134 20.44 -5.11 48.11
CA ASN A 134 21.52 -5.52 49.00
C ASN A 134 22.80 -4.75 48.66
N ASN A 135 23.32 -3.98 49.62
CA ASN A 135 24.45 -3.09 49.42
C ASN A 135 25.74 -3.80 48.98
N HIS A 136 26.25 -3.45 47.80
CA HIS A 136 27.67 -3.59 47.49
C HIS A 136 28.15 -2.43 46.60
N PRO A 137 28.91 -1.45 47.13
CA PRO A 137 29.34 -0.28 46.37
C PRO A 137 30.55 -0.63 45.50
N GLY A 138 30.33 -1.05 44.25
CA GLY A 138 31.46 -1.38 43.38
C GLY A 138 31.20 -2.07 42.03
N ASN A 139 30.14 -1.69 41.27
CA ASN A 139 30.16 -1.91 39.81
C ASN A 139 29.11 -1.04 39.07
N ASP A 140 29.59 -0.04 38.32
CA ASP A 140 28.76 0.78 37.41
C ASP A 140 28.51 0.02 36.10
N ASP A 141 27.44 -0.79 36.06
CA ASP A 141 26.72 -1.17 34.83
C ASP A 141 25.46 -2.04 35.11
N ASN A 142 25.34 -2.62 36.31
CA ASN A 142 24.16 -3.40 36.72
C ASN A 142 22.92 -2.50 36.91
N LYS A 143 22.15 -2.32 35.85
CA LYS A 143 20.78 -1.76 35.93
C LYS A 143 19.89 -2.62 36.81
N GLU A 144 19.23 -1.97 37.76
CA GLU A 144 18.09 -2.54 38.49
C GLU A 144 16.95 -2.84 37.51
N GLU A 145 16.82 -4.10 37.09
CA GLU A 145 15.80 -4.51 36.13
C GLU A 145 14.50 -4.86 36.88
N CYS A 146 13.42 -4.12 36.59
CA CYS A 146 12.11 -4.36 37.20
C CYS A 146 11.46 -5.58 36.54
N HIS A 147 11.01 -6.55 37.34
CA HIS A 147 10.46 -7.83 36.89
C HIS A 147 9.00 -7.70 36.41
N MET A 148 8.66 -6.63 35.69
CA MET A 148 7.31 -6.29 35.22
C MET A 148 7.31 -6.06 33.71
N THR A 149 6.53 -6.87 32.99
CA THR A 149 6.40 -6.80 31.52
C THR A 149 5.03 -6.27 31.09
N ILE A 150 4.92 -5.84 29.83
CA ILE A 150 3.65 -5.47 29.18
C ILE A 150 2.65 -6.63 29.31
N ALA A 151 3.08 -7.88 29.09
CA ALA A 151 2.23 -9.06 29.22
C ALA A 151 1.68 -9.24 30.64
N LEU A 152 2.51 -9.10 31.68
CA LEU A 152 2.09 -9.19 33.08
C LEU A 152 1.14 -8.04 33.47
N LEU A 153 1.39 -6.83 32.99
CA LEU A 153 0.51 -5.67 33.18
C LEU A 153 -0.84 -5.87 32.47
N GLU A 154 -0.85 -6.55 31.33
CA GLU A 154 -2.06 -6.89 30.59
C GLU A 154 -2.82 -8.09 31.16
N SER A 155 -2.19 -9.14 31.70
CA SER A 155 -2.93 -10.26 32.27
C SER A 155 -3.52 -9.91 33.65
N THR A 156 -2.68 -9.42 34.55
CA THR A 156 -3.07 -9.11 35.96
C THR A 156 -3.88 -7.81 36.09
N LYS A 157 -3.81 -6.92 35.10
CA LYS A 157 -4.35 -5.55 35.12
C LYS A 157 -3.85 -4.68 36.30
N ILE A 158 -2.76 -5.06 36.96
CA ILE A 158 -2.33 -4.47 38.26
C ILE A 158 -2.19 -2.94 38.23
N GLY A 159 -1.70 -2.33 37.15
CA GLY A 159 -1.62 -0.86 37.03
C GLY A 159 -2.97 -0.14 37.11
N LYS A 160 -4.06 -0.75 36.62
CA LYS A 160 -5.43 -0.21 36.76
C LYS A 160 -5.94 -0.38 38.20
N ILE A 161 -5.53 -1.44 38.88
CA ILE A 161 -5.90 -1.75 40.27
C ILE A 161 -5.17 -0.79 41.23
N LEU A 162 -3.87 -0.55 41.07
CA LEU A 162 -3.14 0.48 41.82
C LEU A 162 -3.76 1.88 41.60
N THR A 163 -4.18 2.21 40.37
CA THR A 163 -4.88 3.48 40.08
C THR A 163 -6.22 3.61 40.82
N LYS A 164 -6.93 2.50 41.07
CA LYS A 164 -8.11 2.48 41.96
C LYS A 164 -7.72 2.59 43.43
N THR A 165 -6.69 1.83 43.86
CA THR A 165 -6.16 1.82 45.23
C THR A 165 -5.81 3.23 45.71
N ILE A 166 -5.10 4.02 44.89
CA ILE A 166 -4.79 5.44 45.16
C ILE A 166 -6.05 6.27 45.38
N LYS A 167 -7.09 6.08 44.56
CA LYS A 167 -8.37 6.80 44.72
C LYS A 167 -9.11 6.41 45.99
N THR A 168 -9.04 5.14 46.39
CA THR A 168 -9.60 4.66 47.66
C THR A 168 -8.84 5.22 48.86
N CYS A 169 -7.50 5.20 48.84
CA CYS A 169 -6.68 5.82 49.89
C CYS A 169 -6.95 7.33 50.01
N LYS A 170 -7.01 8.05 48.87
CA LYS A 170 -7.37 9.49 48.80
C LYS A 170 -8.83 9.78 49.15
N ARG A 171 -9.70 8.76 49.31
CA ARG A 171 -11.05 8.87 49.87
C ARG A 171 -11.01 8.71 51.39
N HIS A 172 -10.42 7.62 51.89
CA HIS A 172 -10.40 7.31 53.32
C HIS A 172 -9.52 8.26 54.14
N LYS A 173 -8.41 8.77 53.58
CA LYS A 173 -7.64 9.88 54.19
C LYS A 173 -8.50 11.10 54.54
N ARG A 174 -9.59 11.38 53.81
CA ARG A 174 -10.45 12.55 54.08
C ARG A 174 -11.26 12.43 55.38
N GLY A 175 -11.34 11.24 55.96
CA GLY A 175 -12.00 10.95 57.23
C GLY A 175 -11.05 10.39 58.31
N SER A 176 -9.73 10.51 58.14
CA SER A 176 -8.74 10.00 59.09
C SER A 176 -7.54 10.94 59.20
N ASN A 177 -7.01 11.08 60.42
CA ASN A 177 -5.78 11.83 60.71
C ASN A 177 -4.50 10.97 60.64
N GLU A 178 -4.61 9.72 60.15
CA GLU A 178 -3.50 8.76 60.14
C GLU A 178 -2.53 9.00 58.97
N SER A 179 -1.28 9.37 59.28
CA SER A 179 -0.26 9.73 58.28
C SER A 179 0.06 8.62 57.28
N LYS A 180 -0.05 7.35 57.68
CA LYS A 180 0.22 6.16 56.86
C LYS A 180 -0.54 6.15 55.52
N TRP A 181 -1.67 6.85 55.41
CA TRP A 181 -2.42 6.93 54.16
C TRP A 181 -1.64 7.66 53.06
N ASP A 182 -0.76 8.62 53.40
CA ASP A 182 0.14 9.24 52.43
C ASP A 182 1.26 8.29 52.00
N ASP A 183 1.79 7.48 52.92
CA ASP A 183 2.79 6.46 52.59
C ASP A 183 2.22 5.41 51.62
N ALA A 184 0.98 4.95 51.85
CA ALA A 184 0.28 4.02 50.96
C ALA A 184 -0.01 4.63 49.57
N ILE A 185 -0.30 5.93 49.51
CA ILE A 185 -0.44 6.68 48.25
C ILE A 185 0.90 6.77 47.52
N ALA A 186 1.96 7.21 48.22
CA ALA A 186 3.29 7.41 47.65
C ALA A 186 3.88 6.10 47.13
N LEU A 187 3.74 5.01 47.88
CA LEU A 187 4.11 3.65 47.48
C LEU A 187 3.36 3.21 46.21
N SER A 188 2.03 3.41 46.16
CA SER A 188 1.22 3.10 44.97
C SER A 188 1.65 3.90 43.74
N GLU A 189 1.91 5.20 43.89
CA GLU A 189 2.32 6.10 42.80
C GLU A 189 3.75 5.79 42.32
N ARG A 190 4.64 5.37 43.22
CA ARG A 190 6.00 4.90 42.93
C ARG A 190 6.02 3.57 42.16
N LEU A 191 5.14 2.62 42.52
CA LEU A 191 4.97 1.36 41.78
C LEU A 191 4.44 1.60 40.37
N ILE A 192 3.36 2.38 40.20
CA ILE A 192 2.85 2.75 38.86
C ILE A 192 3.94 3.40 38.00
N SER A 193 4.71 4.34 38.58
CA SER A 193 5.78 5.04 37.86
C SER A 193 6.92 4.11 37.44
N THR A 194 7.22 3.07 38.22
CA THR A 194 8.25 2.09 37.88
C THR A 194 7.76 1.07 36.85
N TYR A 195 6.54 0.55 36.98
CA TYR A 195 5.95 -0.34 35.98
C TYR A 195 5.79 0.33 34.62
N LYS A 196 5.45 1.63 34.59
CA LYS A 196 5.44 2.40 33.34
C LYS A 196 6.83 2.47 32.70
N ARG A 197 7.88 2.79 33.48
CA ARG A 197 9.27 2.81 32.98
C ARG A 197 9.72 1.45 32.44
N ALA A 198 9.31 0.34 33.08
CA ALA A 198 9.58 -1.01 32.60
C ALA A 198 8.88 -1.29 31.25
N ALA A 199 7.59 -1.00 31.13
CA ALA A 199 6.84 -1.16 29.87
C ALA A 199 7.36 -0.26 28.73
N ASP A 200 7.70 0.99 29.01
CA ASP A 200 8.31 1.91 28.04
C ASP A 200 9.70 1.40 27.58
N ALA A 201 10.48 0.78 28.48
CA ALA A 201 11.77 0.16 28.16
C ALA A 201 11.63 -1.14 27.35
N GLU A 202 10.67 -2.01 27.68
CA GLU A 202 10.35 -3.22 26.91
C GLU A 202 9.89 -2.86 25.49
N ALA A 203 9.00 -1.88 25.35
CA ALA A 203 8.56 -1.38 24.05
C ALA A 203 9.73 -0.81 23.23
N ALA A 204 10.64 -0.07 23.87
CA ALA A 204 11.85 0.43 23.22
C ALA A 204 12.83 -0.70 22.82
N ALA A 205 12.96 -1.75 23.63
CA ALA A 205 13.78 -2.93 23.32
C ALA A 205 13.18 -3.74 22.15
N ALA A 206 11.87 -3.94 22.13
CA ALA A 206 11.14 -4.56 21.02
C ALA A 206 11.29 -3.74 19.72
N ALA A 207 11.14 -2.41 19.79
CA ALA A 207 11.37 -1.52 18.65
C ALA A 207 12.81 -1.62 18.11
N ARG A 208 13.82 -1.69 19.00
CA ARG A 208 15.23 -1.89 18.62
C ARG A 208 15.47 -3.27 17.98
N ARG A 209 14.88 -4.34 18.52
CA ARG A 209 14.94 -5.70 17.93
C ARG A 209 14.30 -5.70 16.53
N ASN A 210 13.15 -5.08 16.36
CA ASN A 210 12.47 -4.94 15.05
C ASN A 210 13.30 -4.12 14.05
N GLN A 211 13.96 -3.04 14.48
CA GLN A 211 14.91 -2.29 13.63
C GLN A 211 16.15 -3.11 13.24
N HIS A 212 16.64 -4.01 14.11
CA HIS A 212 17.77 -4.88 13.78
C HIS A 212 17.39 -6.03 12.84
N HIS A 213 16.22 -6.63 13.04
CA HIS A 213 15.68 -7.72 12.21
C HIS A 213 15.34 -7.23 10.79
N THR A 214 14.62 -6.10 10.66
CA THR A 214 14.33 -5.46 9.36
C THR A 214 15.58 -5.00 8.62
N LYS A 215 16.70 -4.73 9.32
CA LYS A 215 18.00 -4.40 8.70
C LYS A 215 18.78 -5.64 8.23
N LYS A 216 18.46 -6.85 8.70
CA LYS A 216 19.21 -8.09 8.40
C LYS A 216 18.48 -9.07 7.47
N GLU A 217 17.14 -9.04 7.42
CA GLU A 217 16.36 -10.07 6.71
C GLU A 217 15.46 -9.56 5.56
N VAL A 218 15.51 -8.26 5.22
CA VAL A 218 15.07 -7.82 3.88
C VAL A 218 16.25 -7.93 2.92
N THR A 219 16.53 -9.16 2.47
CA THR A 219 17.47 -9.38 1.36
C THR A 219 17.04 -8.56 0.15
N SER A 220 17.99 -7.92 -0.53
CA SER A 220 17.71 -7.11 -1.72
C SER A 220 17.56 -7.98 -2.96
N THR A 221 16.76 -9.04 -2.87
CA THR A 221 16.43 -9.90 -4.00
C THR A 221 15.71 -9.11 -5.08
N GLU A 222 16.22 -9.20 -6.31
CA GLU A 222 15.46 -8.81 -7.49
C GLU A 222 14.34 -9.84 -7.73
N GLY A 223 13.24 -9.39 -8.34
CA GLY A 223 12.08 -10.22 -8.62
C GLY A 223 10.78 -9.66 -8.03
N LEU A 224 9.68 -10.36 -8.31
CA LEU A 224 8.32 -9.96 -7.93
C LEU A 224 8.14 -9.91 -6.40
N PRO A 225 7.25 -9.04 -5.88
CA PRO A 225 6.90 -9.03 -4.47
C PRO A 225 6.05 -10.27 -4.12
N PRO A 226 6.37 -11.02 -3.06
CA PRO A 226 5.60 -12.21 -2.67
C PRO A 226 4.26 -11.85 -2.02
N THR A 227 4.13 -10.67 -1.41
CA THR A 227 2.93 -10.28 -0.65
C THR A 227 2.57 -8.80 -0.85
N VAL A 228 1.31 -8.45 -0.61
CA VAL A 228 0.82 -7.06 -0.63
C VAL A 228 1.59 -6.19 0.38
N ALA A 229 1.90 -6.72 1.57
CA ALA A 229 2.67 -6.01 2.60
C ALA A 229 4.10 -5.68 2.14
N THR A 230 4.85 -6.69 1.67
CA THR A 230 6.22 -6.49 1.15
C THR A 230 6.22 -5.58 -0.09
N TYR A 231 5.17 -5.58 -0.91
CA TYR A 231 5.04 -4.63 -2.01
C TYR A 231 4.81 -3.19 -1.55
N ARG A 232 3.93 -2.99 -0.55
CA ARG A 232 3.68 -1.69 0.09
C ARG A 232 4.95 -1.13 0.72
N GLU A 233 5.73 -1.96 1.40
CA GLU A 233 7.04 -1.60 1.95
C GLU A 233 8.04 -1.21 0.86
N ARG A 234 8.14 -1.96 -0.25
CA ARG A 234 8.97 -1.59 -1.41
C ARG A 234 8.58 -0.23 -1.97
N LEU A 235 7.29 0.04 -2.15
CA LEU A 235 6.77 1.33 -2.64
C LEU A 235 7.12 2.49 -1.70
N ILE A 236 6.87 2.33 -0.39
CA ILE A 236 7.17 3.35 0.64
C ILE A 236 8.68 3.60 0.74
N ARG A 237 9.51 2.55 0.80
CA ARG A 237 10.99 2.61 0.83
C ARG A 237 11.55 3.36 -0.38
N GLN A 238 10.94 3.19 -1.55
CA GLN A 238 11.31 3.88 -2.79
C GLN A 238 10.68 5.27 -2.95
N LYS A 239 9.99 5.79 -1.93
CA LYS A 239 9.28 7.09 -1.93
C LYS A 239 8.30 7.24 -3.10
N LYS A 240 7.59 6.16 -3.44
CA LYS A 240 6.61 6.10 -4.54
C LYS A 240 5.24 6.62 -4.07
N GLU A 241 4.50 7.22 -4.99
CA GLU A 241 3.07 7.53 -4.80
C GLU A 241 2.27 6.23 -4.61
N LEU A 242 1.62 6.08 -3.45
CA LEU A 242 0.77 4.93 -3.13
C LEU A 242 -0.69 5.24 -3.50
N TYR A 243 -1.00 5.22 -4.80
CA TYR A 243 -2.34 5.56 -5.32
C TYR A 243 -3.41 4.52 -4.94
N LYS A 244 -2.99 3.29 -4.63
CA LYS A 244 -3.80 2.26 -3.99
C LYS A 244 -3.14 1.82 -2.70
N ASP A 245 -3.89 1.89 -1.61
CA ASP A 245 -3.54 1.32 -0.32
C ASP A 245 -4.72 0.47 0.18
N PRO A 246 -4.57 -0.87 0.34
CA PRO A 246 -3.41 -1.67 -0.06
C PRO A 246 -3.11 -1.61 -1.57
N PRO A 247 -1.84 -1.72 -1.98
CA PRO A 247 -1.47 -1.75 -3.40
C PRO A 247 -1.86 -3.08 -4.06
N VAL A 248 -2.26 -3.02 -5.32
CA VAL A 248 -2.57 -4.21 -6.13
C VAL A 248 -1.26 -4.86 -6.58
N LEU A 249 -1.11 -6.17 -6.34
CA LEU A 249 0.07 -6.91 -6.79
C LEU A 249 0.24 -6.82 -8.32
N PRO A 250 1.49 -6.78 -8.82
CA PRO A 250 1.77 -6.91 -10.24
C PRO A 250 1.33 -8.29 -10.78
N PRO A 251 1.08 -8.43 -12.10
CA PRO A 251 0.88 -9.73 -12.73
C PRO A 251 2.04 -10.67 -12.44
N GLN A 252 1.71 -11.85 -11.92
CA GLN A 252 2.69 -12.90 -11.64
C GLN A 252 3.01 -13.67 -12.92
N LEU A 253 4.28 -14.08 -13.08
CA LEU A 253 4.74 -15.04 -14.09
C LEU A 253 4.24 -14.77 -15.53
N VAL A 254 4.45 -13.56 -16.06
CA VAL A 254 4.17 -13.26 -17.48
C VAL A 254 5.10 -14.08 -18.38
N GLN A 255 4.53 -15.09 -19.04
CA GLN A 255 5.22 -15.96 -19.98
C GLN A 255 5.34 -15.24 -21.33
N ILE A 256 6.56 -15.11 -21.84
CA ILE A 256 6.84 -14.55 -23.17
C ILE A 256 7.05 -15.71 -24.13
N GLU A 257 6.42 -15.65 -25.30
CA GLU A 257 6.55 -16.69 -26.32
C GLU A 257 7.91 -16.61 -27.02
N THR A 258 8.55 -17.77 -27.21
CA THR A 258 9.87 -17.90 -27.84
C THR A 258 9.85 -17.46 -29.30
N GLN A 259 8.73 -17.71 -30.01
CA GLN A 259 8.55 -17.31 -31.41
C GLN A 259 7.91 -15.92 -31.49
N ARG A 260 8.40 -15.10 -32.42
CA ARG A 260 7.81 -13.79 -32.73
C ARG A 260 6.93 -13.87 -33.97
N VAL A 261 5.87 -13.09 -33.99
CA VAL A 261 5.09 -12.82 -35.21
C VAL A 261 5.96 -12.00 -36.16
N LEU A 262 6.47 -12.65 -37.21
CA LEU A 262 7.34 -12.02 -38.22
C LEU A 262 6.57 -11.11 -39.19
N THR A 263 5.26 -11.33 -39.35
CA THR A 263 4.39 -10.50 -40.20
C THR A 263 4.16 -9.14 -39.55
N PRO A 264 4.54 -8.01 -40.20
CA PRO A 264 4.34 -6.69 -39.63
C PRO A 264 2.84 -6.33 -39.51
N PRO A 265 2.44 -5.49 -38.54
CA PRO A 265 1.06 -5.04 -38.39
C PRO A 265 0.56 -4.34 -39.67
N ARG A 266 -0.62 -4.72 -40.14
CA ARG A 266 -1.21 -4.14 -41.36
C ARG A 266 -1.95 -2.84 -41.00
N ARG A 267 -1.93 -1.84 -41.88
CA ARG A 267 -2.75 -0.63 -41.74
C ARG A 267 -3.93 -0.69 -42.72
N ASN A 268 -5.15 -0.46 -42.23
CA ASN A 268 -6.36 -0.41 -43.06
C ASN A 268 -6.55 0.97 -43.73
N LYS A 269 -7.55 1.11 -44.60
CA LYS A 269 -7.85 2.39 -45.29
C LYS A 269 -8.24 3.53 -44.34
N ALA A 270 -8.77 3.23 -43.15
CA ALA A 270 -9.09 4.20 -42.09
C ALA A 270 -7.85 4.62 -41.25
N GLY A 271 -6.67 4.07 -41.55
CA GLY A 271 -5.42 4.31 -40.84
C GLY A 271 -5.23 3.46 -39.59
N GLU A 272 -6.17 2.59 -39.24
CA GLU A 272 -6.10 1.71 -38.07
C GLU A 272 -5.16 0.52 -38.31
N LEU A 273 -4.49 0.07 -37.25
CA LEU A 273 -3.58 -1.07 -37.27
C LEU A 273 -4.32 -2.35 -36.90
N THR A 274 -4.04 -3.43 -37.62
CA THR A 274 -4.48 -4.79 -37.31
C THR A 274 -3.27 -5.71 -37.11
N PHE A 275 -3.44 -6.65 -36.18
CA PHE A 275 -2.39 -7.58 -35.74
C PHE A 275 -2.92 -9.00 -35.86
N THR A 276 -2.04 -9.96 -36.11
CA THR A 276 -2.34 -11.40 -35.98
C THR A 276 -1.97 -11.88 -34.58
N ALA A 277 -2.68 -12.89 -34.07
CA ALA A 277 -2.36 -13.53 -32.80
C ALA A 277 -0.95 -14.13 -32.83
N GLY A 278 -0.74 -15.21 -33.61
CA GLY A 278 0.56 -15.84 -33.82
C GLY A 278 0.43 -17.35 -33.93
N THR A 279 1.56 -18.06 -34.04
CA THR A 279 1.65 -19.51 -33.86
C THR A 279 1.96 -19.82 -32.39
N HIS A 280 0.98 -19.57 -31.54
CA HIS A 280 1.07 -19.80 -30.09
C HIS A 280 1.32 -21.27 -29.76
N THR A 281 2.00 -21.53 -28.63
CA THR A 281 2.23 -22.89 -28.10
C THR A 281 1.04 -23.46 -27.33
N ASP A 282 0.04 -22.63 -27.02
CA ASP A 282 -1.23 -23.01 -26.36
C ASP A 282 -2.41 -22.43 -27.15
N SER A 283 -3.29 -23.31 -27.64
CA SER A 283 -4.47 -22.94 -28.42
C SER A 283 -5.46 -22.07 -27.63
N SER A 284 -5.58 -22.26 -26.32
CA SER A 284 -6.56 -21.52 -25.51
C SER A 284 -6.16 -20.05 -25.33
N SER A 285 -4.87 -19.79 -25.06
CA SER A 285 -4.29 -18.43 -25.12
C SER A 285 -4.36 -17.83 -26.53
N ALA A 286 -4.20 -18.65 -27.58
CA ALA A 286 -4.31 -18.20 -28.97
C ALA A 286 -5.71 -17.67 -29.30
N GLU A 287 -6.76 -18.43 -28.96
CA GLU A 287 -8.16 -18.05 -29.16
C GLU A 287 -8.51 -16.81 -28.34
N ALA A 288 -8.09 -16.74 -27.08
CA ALA A 288 -8.30 -15.57 -26.23
C ALA A 288 -7.66 -14.29 -26.80
N LEU A 289 -6.44 -14.38 -27.33
CA LEU A 289 -5.79 -13.24 -27.99
C LEU A 289 -6.47 -12.91 -29.33
N GLN A 290 -6.78 -13.90 -30.15
CA GLN A 290 -7.44 -13.70 -31.45
C GLN A 290 -8.83 -13.08 -31.30
N GLN A 291 -9.54 -13.35 -30.20
CA GLN A 291 -10.79 -12.68 -29.84
C GLN A 291 -10.57 -11.26 -29.31
N ALA A 292 -9.55 -11.03 -28.49
CA ALA A 292 -9.20 -9.69 -28.01
C ALA A 292 -8.74 -8.75 -29.16
N LEU A 293 -8.09 -9.31 -30.19
CA LEU A 293 -7.60 -8.58 -31.36
C LEU A 293 -8.70 -8.04 -32.28
N GLN A 294 -9.92 -8.58 -32.21
CA GLN A 294 -11.07 -8.07 -32.99
C GLN A 294 -11.48 -6.65 -32.57
N ASP A 295 -11.16 -6.22 -31.34
CA ASP A 295 -11.38 -4.85 -30.87
C ASP A 295 -10.12 -3.96 -30.99
N PHE A 296 -8.93 -4.54 -31.19
CA PHE A 296 -7.65 -3.86 -30.93
C PHE A 296 -7.13 -3.07 -32.14
N HIS A 297 -7.65 -1.85 -32.30
CA HIS A 297 -7.40 -0.98 -33.44
C HIS A 297 -6.83 0.41 -33.05
N PRO A 298 -5.59 0.48 -32.51
CA PRO A 298 -4.83 1.73 -32.47
C PRO A 298 -4.53 2.23 -33.89
N ASN A 299 -4.42 3.54 -34.10
CA ASN A 299 -4.09 4.13 -35.41
C ASN A 299 -2.74 4.87 -35.45
N ARG A 300 -1.95 4.78 -34.37
CA ARG A 300 -0.55 5.25 -34.32
C ARG A 300 0.41 4.13 -33.92
N THR A 301 1.47 3.94 -34.70
CA THR A 301 2.58 3.05 -34.35
C THR A 301 3.38 3.61 -33.15
N PRO A 302 4.21 2.79 -32.47
CA PRO A 302 5.10 3.29 -31.43
C PRO A 302 6.04 4.41 -31.93
N GLU A 303 6.55 4.30 -33.16
CA GLU A 303 7.34 5.35 -33.79
C GLU A 303 6.57 6.66 -33.94
N GLU A 304 5.35 6.63 -34.49
CA GLU A 304 4.52 7.83 -34.63
C GLU A 304 4.25 8.50 -33.27
N ILE A 305 4.07 7.71 -32.21
CA ILE A 305 3.85 8.18 -30.84
C ILE A 305 5.12 8.83 -30.27
N LEU A 306 6.31 8.29 -30.55
CA LEU A 306 7.59 8.87 -30.16
C LEU A 306 7.86 10.18 -30.91
N ARG A 307 7.81 10.16 -32.25
CA ARG A 307 8.09 11.33 -33.11
C ARG A 307 7.08 12.47 -32.89
N ALA A 308 5.82 12.15 -32.59
CA ALA A 308 4.80 13.16 -32.25
C ALA A 308 5.04 13.89 -30.91
N GLY A 309 5.89 13.36 -30.03
CA GLY A 309 6.05 13.88 -28.68
C GLY A 309 4.87 13.51 -27.78
N SER A 310 4.91 12.30 -27.22
CA SER A 310 3.84 11.80 -26.34
C SER A 310 4.12 12.06 -24.84
N PHE A 311 5.36 11.87 -24.38
CA PHE A 311 5.64 11.62 -22.94
C PHE A 311 6.52 12.69 -22.23
N GLY A 312 6.48 13.94 -22.69
CA GLY A 312 7.20 15.07 -22.09
C GLY A 312 8.72 14.92 -22.07
N GLY A 313 9.27 14.06 -22.93
CA GLY A 313 10.69 13.73 -22.96
C GLY A 313 11.16 12.64 -21.99
N THR A 314 10.28 12.08 -21.16
CA THR A 314 10.68 11.38 -19.92
C THR A 314 10.46 9.87 -19.88
N TYR A 315 9.89 9.25 -20.92
CA TYR A 315 9.36 7.88 -20.80
C TYR A 315 10.46 6.86 -20.43
N PHE A 316 11.54 6.85 -21.20
CA PHE A 316 12.68 5.94 -21.05
C PHE A 316 13.80 6.55 -20.19
N ARG A 317 13.49 7.46 -19.26
CA ARG A 317 14.45 7.92 -18.24
C ARG A 317 14.87 6.75 -17.33
N PRO A 318 16.00 6.81 -16.61
CA PRO A 318 16.37 5.75 -15.67
C PRO A 318 15.34 5.63 -14.54
N ILE A 319 14.94 4.39 -14.21
CA ILE A 319 13.98 4.11 -13.12
C ILE A 319 14.52 3.08 -12.15
N PHE A 320 14.02 3.11 -10.92
CA PHE A 320 14.03 1.95 -10.04
C PHE A 320 12.59 1.44 -9.93
N SER A 321 12.35 0.15 -10.16
CA SER A 321 11.00 -0.41 -10.09
C SER A 321 10.70 -1.04 -8.73
N SER A 322 9.48 -0.85 -8.26
CA SER A 322 8.91 -1.52 -7.09
C SER A 322 8.51 -2.96 -7.41
N VAL A 323 8.14 -3.23 -8.67
CA VAL A 323 7.68 -4.53 -9.16
C VAL A 323 8.82 -5.54 -9.17
N THR A 324 9.97 -5.19 -9.77
CA THR A 324 11.13 -6.09 -9.86
C THR A 324 12.21 -5.81 -8.81
N ASN A 325 12.06 -4.76 -7.99
CA ASN A 325 13.06 -4.30 -7.03
C ASN A 325 14.45 -4.01 -7.65
N ARG A 326 14.47 -3.67 -8.96
CA ARG A 326 15.67 -3.47 -9.80
C ARG A 326 15.75 -2.06 -10.38
N ARG A 327 16.97 -1.60 -10.69
CA ARG A 327 17.25 -0.38 -11.47
C ARG A 327 17.38 -0.69 -12.97
N TYR A 328 16.75 0.13 -13.81
CA TYR A 328 16.88 0.11 -15.27
C TYR A 328 17.45 1.43 -15.77
N THR A 329 18.39 1.36 -16.72
CA THR A 329 18.94 2.53 -17.41
C THR A 329 18.24 2.79 -18.73
N SER A 330 18.33 4.02 -19.23
CA SER A 330 17.78 4.42 -20.53
C SER A 330 18.34 3.62 -21.71
N ALA A 331 19.65 3.34 -21.71
CA ALA A 331 20.29 2.58 -22.79
C ALA A 331 19.73 1.15 -22.86
N GLN A 332 19.68 0.45 -21.72
CA GLN A 332 19.18 -0.92 -21.62
C GLN A 332 17.73 -1.06 -22.11
N VAL A 333 16.83 -0.15 -21.72
CA VAL A 333 15.43 -0.24 -22.18
C VAL A 333 15.27 0.15 -23.64
N LEU A 334 15.99 1.17 -24.14
CA LEU A 334 15.89 1.57 -25.54
C LEU A 334 16.39 0.45 -26.47
N GLU A 335 17.52 -0.17 -26.16
CA GLU A 335 18.10 -1.27 -26.96
C GLU A 335 17.22 -2.53 -27.01
N ASP A 336 16.53 -2.86 -25.92
CA ASP A 336 15.61 -4.01 -25.83
C ASP A 336 14.22 -3.74 -26.46
N THR A 337 13.70 -2.52 -26.31
CA THR A 337 12.29 -2.21 -26.58
C THR A 337 12.07 -1.42 -27.87
N VAL A 338 13.06 -0.65 -28.34
CA VAL A 338 12.88 0.37 -29.38
C VAL A 338 13.88 0.18 -30.52
N PRO A 339 13.45 -0.31 -31.70
CA PRO A 339 14.27 -0.35 -32.91
C PRO A 339 14.90 1.01 -33.21
N ARG A 340 16.18 1.00 -33.64
CA ARG A 340 17.03 2.20 -33.73
C ARG A 340 16.49 3.19 -34.76
N GLU A 341 15.91 2.68 -35.85
CA GLU A 341 15.26 3.43 -36.91
C GLU A 341 14.09 4.30 -36.42
N TRP A 342 13.30 3.85 -35.42
CA TRP A 342 12.17 4.63 -34.87
C TRP A 342 12.61 5.89 -34.13
N ILE A 343 13.87 5.93 -33.69
CA ILE A 343 14.47 7.03 -32.93
C ILE A 343 15.59 7.74 -33.69
N GLU A 344 15.86 7.35 -34.94
CA GLU A 344 16.82 8.03 -35.79
C GLU A 344 16.45 9.51 -35.99
N GLY A 345 17.43 10.39 -35.84
CA GLY A 345 17.23 11.85 -35.83
C GLY A 345 16.53 12.43 -34.58
N LEU A 346 16.01 11.61 -33.64
CA LEU A 346 15.39 12.13 -32.42
C LEU A 346 16.44 12.50 -31.37
N PRO A 347 16.39 13.73 -30.79
CA PRO A 347 17.33 14.13 -29.76
C PRO A 347 16.98 13.43 -28.41
N PRO A 348 17.96 12.95 -27.62
CA PRO A 348 17.71 12.18 -26.39
C PRO A 348 16.74 12.83 -25.39
N ARG A 349 16.67 14.17 -25.36
CA ARG A 349 15.71 14.95 -24.56
C ARG A 349 14.23 14.62 -24.83
N MET A 350 13.89 13.97 -25.95
CA MET A 350 12.54 13.50 -26.27
C MET A 350 12.23 12.09 -25.73
N LEU A 351 13.23 11.35 -25.24
CA LEU A 351 13.12 9.95 -24.85
C LEU A 351 13.44 9.70 -23.36
N SER A 352 14.56 10.25 -22.88
CA SER A 352 15.21 9.83 -21.62
C SER A 352 15.51 10.97 -20.63
N SER A 353 14.92 12.15 -20.82
CA SER A 353 15.04 13.29 -19.91
C SER A 353 14.64 12.92 -18.47
N SER A 354 15.38 13.40 -17.47
CA SER A 354 14.99 13.33 -16.07
C SER A 354 13.76 14.21 -15.75
N THR A 355 13.60 15.31 -16.48
CA THR A 355 12.60 16.37 -16.21
C THR A 355 11.55 16.44 -17.31
N TYR A 356 10.27 16.51 -16.92
CA TYR A 356 9.14 16.53 -17.85
C TYR A 356 8.99 17.90 -18.49
N ASN A 357 9.25 17.98 -19.80
CA ASN A 357 9.06 19.18 -20.59
C ASN A 357 7.76 19.12 -21.41
N VAL A 358 6.81 19.95 -21.01
CA VAL A 358 5.48 20.06 -21.65
C VAL A 358 5.56 20.57 -23.09
N THR A 359 6.58 21.37 -23.45
CA THR A 359 6.70 21.93 -24.81
C THR A 359 7.04 20.88 -25.86
N LEU A 360 7.58 19.72 -25.45
CA LEU A 360 7.84 18.57 -26.33
C LEU A 360 6.55 17.83 -26.73
N ASN A 361 5.45 17.98 -25.99
CA ASN A 361 4.22 17.23 -26.27
C ASN A 361 3.48 17.76 -27.49
N LYS A 362 2.83 16.90 -28.28
CA LYS A 362 1.99 17.29 -29.43
C LYS A 362 0.96 18.37 -29.04
N TYR A 363 0.18 18.10 -27.99
CA TYR A 363 -0.91 18.97 -27.53
C TYR A 363 -0.50 19.95 -26.41
N LYS A 364 0.82 20.15 -26.19
CA LYS A 364 1.40 21.15 -25.27
C LYS A 364 0.82 21.16 -23.84
N VAL A 365 0.39 20.00 -23.33
CA VAL A 365 -0.13 19.81 -21.97
C VAL A 365 0.53 18.62 -21.27
N LYS A 366 0.60 18.65 -19.93
CA LYS A 366 1.03 17.51 -19.12
C LYS A 366 -0.12 16.53 -18.91
N CYS A 367 0.13 15.24 -19.14
CA CYS A 367 -0.77 14.17 -18.73
C CYS A 367 0.00 12.87 -18.45
N GLY A 368 -0.72 11.86 -17.94
CA GLY A 368 -0.16 10.60 -17.43
C GLY A 368 0.04 10.63 -15.91
N GLY A 369 -0.14 9.47 -15.27
CA GLY A 369 0.14 9.25 -13.86
C GLY A 369 1.62 9.07 -13.55
N SER A 370 2.00 9.08 -12.26
CA SER A 370 3.37 8.78 -11.83
C SER A 370 3.69 7.29 -11.98
N LEU A 371 4.98 6.93 -11.92
CA LEU A 371 5.39 5.52 -11.87
C LEU A 371 4.81 4.82 -10.62
N GLY A 372 4.74 5.50 -9.47
CA GLY A 372 4.12 4.96 -8.25
C GLY A 372 2.63 4.65 -8.43
N MET A 373 1.89 5.54 -9.11
CA MET A 373 0.48 5.33 -9.44
C MET A 373 0.29 4.06 -10.29
N TRP A 374 1.13 3.85 -11.31
CA TRP A 374 1.04 2.67 -12.18
C TRP A 374 1.48 1.38 -11.47
N GLU A 375 2.54 1.43 -10.68
CA GLU A 375 3.04 0.30 -9.90
C GLU A 375 2.02 -0.13 -8.84
N SER A 376 1.54 0.79 -7.98
CA SER A 376 0.54 0.48 -6.93
C SER A 376 -0.82 0.05 -7.47
N SER A 377 -1.16 0.38 -8.73
CA SER A 377 -2.39 -0.06 -9.40
C SER A 377 -2.29 -1.43 -10.09
N GLY A 378 -1.17 -2.15 -10.00
CA GLY A 378 -0.97 -3.44 -10.67
C GLY A 378 -0.90 -3.35 -12.20
N TRP A 379 -0.59 -2.16 -12.76
CA TRP A 379 -0.58 -1.93 -14.21
C TRP A 379 0.77 -2.22 -14.88
N ILE A 380 1.83 -2.37 -14.07
CA ILE A 380 3.18 -2.74 -14.50
C ILE A 380 3.38 -4.25 -14.26
N SER A 381 3.97 -4.95 -15.23
CA SER A 381 4.44 -6.34 -15.08
C SER A 381 5.96 -6.38 -14.89
N SER A 382 6.52 -7.49 -14.41
CA SER A 382 7.97 -7.66 -14.32
C SER A 382 8.64 -7.67 -15.71
N SER A 383 7.94 -8.20 -16.70
CA SER A 383 8.38 -8.25 -18.09
C SER A 383 8.48 -6.86 -18.72
N ASP A 384 7.49 -5.99 -18.49
CA ASP A 384 7.41 -4.64 -19.05
C ASP A 384 7.44 -3.57 -17.92
N PRO A 385 8.60 -3.32 -17.28
CA PRO A 385 8.73 -2.44 -16.11
C PRO A 385 8.44 -0.95 -16.37
N TYR A 386 8.47 -0.50 -17.64
CA TYR A 386 8.01 0.83 -18.04
C TYR A 386 6.51 0.85 -18.39
N GLY A 387 5.84 -0.32 -18.42
CA GLY A 387 4.40 -0.44 -18.56
C GLY A 387 3.89 -0.40 -20.00
N TRP A 388 2.67 0.15 -20.16
CA TRP A 388 1.85 0.05 -21.37
C TRP A 388 2.61 0.33 -22.68
N PHE A 389 3.37 1.42 -22.76
CA PHE A 389 4.01 1.79 -24.03
C PHE A 389 5.22 0.90 -24.35
N GLN A 390 5.94 0.41 -23.33
CA GLN A 390 6.99 -0.62 -23.54
C GLN A 390 6.38 -1.93 -24.04
N TRP A 391 5.28 -2.38 -23.41
CA TRP A 391 4.51 -3.53 -23.88
C TRP A 391 4.08 -3.33 -25.34
N TYR A 392 3.55 -2.14 -25.68
CA TYR A 392 3.05 -1.83 -27.02
C TYR A 392 4.16 -1.80 -28.08
N CYS A 393 5.35 -1.26 -27.75
CA CYS A 393 6.52 -1.32 -28.62
C CYS A 393 6.87 -2.77 -28.98
N ARG A 394 7.05 -3.62 -27.95
CA ARG A 394 7.42 -5.03 -28.11
C ARG A 394 6.32 -5.86 -28.81
N PHE A 395 5.05 -5.60 -28.52
CA PHE A 395 3.89 -6.24 -29.16
C PHE A 395 3.79 -5.87 -30.64
N TYR A 396 4.05 -4.61 -30.99
CA TYR A 396 4.13 -4.15 -32.37
C TYR A 396 5.31 -4.81 -33.11
N SER A 397 6.47 -4.95 -32.45
CA SER A 397 7.65 -5.72 -32.92
C SER A 397 7.52 -7.25 -32.78
N GLY A 398 6.29 -7.77 -32.82
CA GLY A 398 5.99 -9.20 -32.96
C GLY A 398 6.10 -10.06 -31.70
N ARG A 399 6.44 -9.52 -30.52
CA ARG A 399 6.43 -10.30 -29.26
C ARG A 399 4.99 -10.65 -28.88
N ARG A 400 4.78 -11.88 -28.37
CA ARG A 400 3.55 -12.29 -27.69
C ARG A 400 3.82 -12.73 -26.26
N CYS A 401 2.87 -12.52 -25.35
CA CYS A 401 2.97 -12.95 -23.96
C CYS A 401 1.60 -13.07 -23.27
N SER A 402 1.56 -13.81 -22.14
CA SER A 402 0.32 -14.02 -21.37
C SER A 402 -0.29 -12.75 -20.75
N ASP A 403 0.37 -11.59 -20.84
CA ASP A 403 -0.17 -10.28 -20.43
C ASP A 403 -0.97 -9.58 -21.55
N ASP A 404 -0.88 -10.04 -22.81
CA ASP A 404 -1.38 -9.31 -23.99
C ASP A 404 -2.89 -9.05 -23.93
N VAL A 405 -3.70 -10.06 -23.60
CA VAL A 405 -5.16 -9.93 -23.46
C VAL A 405 -5.53 -8.90 -22.39
N ARG A 406 -4.79 -8.85 -21.28
CA ARG A 406 -5.03 -7.86 -20.21
C ARG A 406 -4.67 -6.45 -20.66
N GLN A 407 -3.57 -6.28 -21.38
CA GLN A 407 -3.14 -4.97 -21.89
C GLN A 407 -4.09 -4.45 -22.99
N ILE A 408 -4.52 -5.31 -23.91
CA ILE A 408 -5.57 -5.01 -24.90
C ILE A 408 -6.89 -4.64 -24.20
N GLY A 409 -7.29 -5.36 -23.14
CA GLY A 409 -8.46 -5.02 -22.33
C GLY A 409 -8.37 -3.62 -21.68
N ARG A 410 -7.19 -3.24 -21.18
CA ARG A 410 -6.93 -1.88 -20.66
C ARG A 410 -7.04 -0.82 -21.77
N TRP A 411 -6.52 -1.11 -22.97
CA TRP A 411 -6.68 -0.24 -24.13
C TRP A 411 -8.15 -0.10 -24.55
N ARG A 412 -8.92 -1.21 -24.60
CA ARG A 412 -10.34 -1.21 -24.96
C ARG A 412 -11.17 -0.33 -24.02
N GLY A 413 -10.87 -0.34 -22.72
CA GLY A 413 -11.50 0.56 -21.73
C GLY A 413 -11.14 2.05 -21.86
N VAL A 414 -10.05 2.39 -22.54
CA VAL A 414 -9.55 3.77 -22.71
C VAL A 414 -9.83 4.35 -24.10
N ALA A 415 -9.36 3.65 -25.13
CA ALA A 415 -9.26 4.07 -26.53
C ALA A 415 -10.04 3.16 -27.51
N GLY A 416 -10.49 1.98 -27.07
CA GLY A 416 -11.45 1.17 -27.82
C GLY A 416 -12.76 1.92 -28.10
N GLU A 417 -13.59 1.38 -28.98
CA GLU A 417 -14.77 2.07 -29.53
C GLU A 417 -15.73 2.66 -28.47
N ARG A 418 -15.96 1.93 -27.37
CA ARG A 418 -16.75 2.35 -26.20
C ARG A 418 -15.89 2.82 -25.02
N GLY A 419 -14.58 3.01 -25.23
CA GLY A 419 -13.61 3.40 -24.22
C GLY A 419 -13.85 4.81 -23.68
N ARG A 420 -13.56 5.02 -22.38
CA ARG A 420 -13.90 6.23 -21.63
C ARG A 420 -13.39 7.51 -22.29
N PHE A 421 -12.11 7.55 -22.67
CA PHE A 421 -11.48 8.76 -23.18
C PHE A 421 -11.78 9.01 -24.66
N ARG A 422 -11.90 7.96 -25.50
CA ARG A 422 -12.41 8.08 -26.87
C ARG A 422 -13.83 8.66 -26.87
N SER A 423 -14.74 8.05 -26.11
CA SER A 423 -16.14 8.45 -26.04
C SER A 423 -16.30 9.89 -25.50
N GLN A 424 -15.59 10.23 -24.43
CA GLN A 424 -15.62 11.59 -23.86
C GLN A 424 -15.10 12.64 -24.85
N LEU A 425 -14.04 12.34 -25.61
CA LEU A 425 -13.49 13.27 -26.58
C LEU A 425 -14.38 13.40 -27.81
N CYS A 426 -14.86 12.30 -28.38
CA CYS A 426 -15.78 12.31 -29.53
C CYS A 426 -17.06 13.10 -29.23
N ASN A 427 -17.71 12.87 -28.08
CA ASN A 427 -18.89 13.64 -27.66
C ASN A 427 -18.63 15.16 -27.65
N LYS A 428 -17.46 15.59 -27.14
CA LYS A 428 -17.09 17.01 -27.09
C LYS A 428 -16.71 17.59 -28.45
N ILE A 429 -16.15 16.80 -29.36
CA ILE A 429 -15.86 17.22 -30.74
C ILE A 429 -17.16 17.36 -31.54
N VAL A 430 -18.11 16.42 -31.39
CA VAL A 430 -19.44 16.54 -32.01
C VAL A 430 -20.16 17.80 -31.47
N ALA A 431 -20.16 18.02 -30.16
CA ALA A 431 -20.75 19.23 -29.56
C ALA A 431 -20.07 20.54 -29.98
N ALA A 432 -18.80 20.50 -30.42
CA ALA A 432 -18.08 21.65 -30.99
C ALA A 432 -18.33 21.86 -32.50
N GLY A 433 -19.12 21.00 -33.15
CA GLY A 433 -19.42 21.08 -34.58
C GLY A 433 -18.42 20.40 -35.51
N GLY A 434 -17.81 19.29 -35.08
CA GLY A 434 -16.92 18.46 -35.92
C GLY A 434 -15.43 18.66 -35.63
N LEU A 435 -14.55 17.89 -36.30
CA LEU A 435 -13.13 17.86 -35.96
C LEU A 435 -12.37 19.17 -36.23
N GLU A 436 -12.76 19.91 -37.27
CA GLU A 436 -12.17 21.22 -37.62
C GLU A 436 -12.33 22.23 -36.48
N ARG A 437 -13.58 22.49 -36.08
CA ARG A 437 -13.93 23.39 -34.97
C ARG A 437 -13.52 22.81 -33.61
N GLY A 438 -13.60 21.50 -33.46
CA GLY A 438 -13.22 20.75 -32.27
C GLY A 438 -11.72 20.52 -32.08
N GLY A 439 -10.84 21.04 -32.95
CA GLY A 439 -9.40 20.74 -32.98
C GLY A 439 -8.70 20.98 -31.63
N GLY A 440 -8.96 22.13 -30.99
CA GLY A 440 -8.39 22.48 -29.69
C GLY A 440 -9.07 21.84 -28.47
N VAL A 441 -10.14 21.07 -28.65
CA VAL A 441 -10.99 20.60 -27.53
C VAL A 441 -10.31 19.50 -26.71
N SER A 442 -10.29 19.70 -25.39
CA SER A 442 -9.79 18.75 -24.37
C SER A 442 -8.38 18.19 -24.67
N PRO A 443 -7.34 19.05 -24.76
CA PRO A 443 -5.99 18.65 -25.16
C PRO A 443 -5.38 17.58 -24.24
N VAL A 444 -5.72 17.58 -22.94
CA VAL A 444 -5.29 16.55 -21.98
C VAL A 444 -5.82 15.16 -22.36
N VAL A 445 -7.05 15.08 -22.89
CA VAL A 445 -7.65 13.81 -23.33
C VAL A 445 -7.06 13.39 -24.68
N ARG A 446 -6.79 14.34 -25.58
CA ARG A 446 -6.08 14.10 -26.86
C ARG A 446 -4.67 13.55 -26.63
N GLN A 447 -3.87 14.21 -25.77
CA GLN A 447 -2.54 13.74 -25.38
C GLN A 447 -2.62 12.37 -24.67
N THR A 448 -3.61 12.16 -23.80
CA THR A 448 -3.82 10.85 -23.17
C THR A 448 -4.11 9.76 -24.22
N LEU A 449 -4.98 9.98 -25.20
CA LEU A 449 -5.24 8.98 -26.24
C LEU A 449 -4.01 8.71 -27.12
N LEU A 450 -3.16 9.72 -27.36
CA LEU A 450 -1.86 9.54 -28.04
C LEU A 450 -0.91 8.62 -27.23
N HIS A 451 -0.94 8.62 -25.89
CA HIS A 451 -0.21 7.63 -25.07
C HIS A 451 -0.70 6.19 -25.34
N TRP A 452 -1.96 6.02 -25.72
CA TRP A 452 -2.60 4.74 -26.05
C TRP A 452 -2.67 4.47 -27.56
N GLY A 453 -1.91 5.21 -28.38
CA GLY A 453 -1.83 4.98 -29.82
C GLY A 453 -3.10 5.27 -30.61
N LEU A 454 -3.97 6.16 -30.11
CA LEU A 454 -5.16 6.62 -30.82
C LEU A 454 -5.15 8.15 -30.99
N GLU A 455 -5.38 8.61 -32.22
CA GLU A 455 -5.84 9.97 -32.50
C GLU A 455 -7.22 9.94 -33.16
N ILE A 456 -8.09 10.89 -32.82
CA ILE A 456 -9.44 10.97 -33.41
C ILE A 456 -9.34 11.52 -34.83
N THR A 457 -9.74 10.70 -35.80
CA THR A 457 -9.98 11.06 -37.20
C THR A 457 -11.47 11.29 -37.44
N GLU A 458 -11.86 11.88 -38.57
CA GLU A 458 -13.29 12.04 -38.89
C GLU A 458 -13.99 10.69 -39.07
N GLU A 459 -13.31 9.68 -39.63
CA GLU A 459 -13.79 8.28 -39.70
C GLU A 459 -14.05 7.64 -38.32
N ILE A 460 -13.28 8.02 -37.30
CA ILE A 460 -13.55 7.63 -35.90
C ILE A 460 -14.75 8.41 -35.35
N LEU A 461 -14.94 9.66 -35.77
CA LEU A 461 -16.04 10.52 -35.34
C LEU A 461 -17.37 10.11 -35.98
N GLU A 462 -17.39 9.72 -37.26
CA GLU A 462 -18.58 9.23 -37.97
C GLU A 462 -19.04 7.89 -37.43
N ARG A 463 -18.16 6.89 -37.26
CA ARG A 463 -18.53 5.64 -36.56
C ARG A 463 -19.07 5.90 -35.15
N HIS A 464 -18.53 6.89 -34.43
CA HIS A 464 -19.08 7.30 -33.13
C HIS A 464 -20.44 8.00 -33.24
N LYS A 465 -20.66 8.88 -34.23
CA LYS A 465 -21.96 9.52 -34.51
C LYS A 465 -23.01 8.46 -34.85
N LEU A 466 -22.69 7.49 -35.71
CA LEU A 466 -23.57 6.39 -36.09
C LEU A 466 -23.94 5.49 -34.90
N ARG A 467 -22.98 5.19 -34.02
CA ARG A 467 -23.19 4.39 -32.78
C ARG A 467 -23.93 5.16 -31.66
N MET A 468 -24.28 6.43 -31.88
CA MET A 468 -25.02 7.29 -30.94
C MET A 468 -26.40 7.70 -31.49
N LYS A 469 -26.77 7.21 -32.67
CA LYS A 469 -28.13 7.20 -33.21
C LYS A 469 -28.81 5.87 -32.87
#